data_AF-A0A176RXQ2-F1
#
_entry.id   AF-A0A176RXQ2-F1
#
_cell.length_a   1.000
_cell.length_b   1.000
_cell.length_c   1.000
_cell.angle_alpha   90.00
_cell.angle_beta   90.00
_cell.angle_gamma   90.00
#
_symmetry.space_group_name_H-M   'P 1'
#
loop_
_entity.id
_entity.type
_entity.pdbx_description
1 polymer ?
#
loop_
_entity_poly.entity_id
_entity_poly.type
_entity_poly.pdbx_seq_one_letter_code
_entity_poly.pdbx_strand_id
1 'polypeptide(L)'
;MTDIKEREQHFATLKSKYQVSDYEDSSSSSHLYKVLKQLDSGKPLSESDINFLKKRKLTNILALAVDKDAASLIFDQKKHFASLKSKYGVSDYQDKSPSNPLYAILQKLDKGKRLDPIDVAWLEEHHINSWEERKLFSGKILRAYHRLEAIFYEQQYKRTGNKWNLSNGSSHWRGAKQPERALTLTENLNFDKIKENKLKSALLTTRGGAFRDIHELDQAEQCARKAIKYQPSSHHPYTLMGALCYERREYHEGDHWFNEAIKRGASPRDQDAEIKRVIKNADKDKRREVAEHLLKKDPVRYKWAKKYIVDKRS
;
A
#
# COMPACT_ATOMS: atom_id res chain seq x y z
N MET A 1 -46.58 -27.86 35.45
CA MET A 1 -46.42 -28.05 34.00
C MET A 1 -46.85 -26.82 33.18
N THR A 2 -47.75 -25.98 33.69
CA THR A 2 -48.24 -24.74 33.05
C THR A 2 -47.17 -23.63 32.94
N ASP A 3 -46.41 -23.35 34.02
CA ASP A 3 -45.41 -22.26 34.06
C ASP A 3 -44.21 -22.45 33.09
N ILE A 4 -43.79 -23.70 32.81
CA ILE A 4 -42.68 -23.94 31.88
C ILE A 4 -43.10 -23.64 30.43
N LYS A 5 -44.28 -24.12 30.03
CA LYS A 5 -44.83 -23.87 28.69
C LYS A 5 -45.07 -22.37 28.44
N GLU A 6 -45.56 -21.64 29.44
CA GLU A 6 -45.74 -20.19 29.36
C GLU A 6 -44.41 -19.45 29.14
N ARG A 7 -43.34 -19.86 29.84
CA ARG A 7 -42.01 -19.25 29.66
C ARG A 7 -41.41 -19.54 28.28
N GLU A 8 -41.61 -20.74 27.75
CA GLU A 8 -41.13 -21.11 26.41
C GLU A 8 -41.89 -20.35 25.31
N GLN A 9 -43.20 -20.17 25.49
CA GLN A 9 -44.01 -19.34 24.59
C GLN A 9 -43.59 -17.87 24.64
N HIS A 10 -43.33 -17.33 25.83
CA HIS A 10 -42.80 -15.98 26.01
C HIS A 10 -41.40 -15.83 25.37
N PHE A 11 -40.53 -16.84 25.48
CA PHE A 11 -39.23 -16.83 24.80
C PHE A 11 -39.40 -16.78 23.28
N ALA A 12 -40.32 -17.55 22.70
CA ALA A 12 -40.60 -17.50 21.26
C ALA A 12 -41.05 -16.09 20.80
N THR A 13 -41.90 -15.42 21.60
CA THR A 13 -42.30 -14.02 21.33
C THR A 13 -41.10 -13.07 21.35
N LEU A 14 -40.21 -13.19 22.34
CA LEU A 14 -39.00 -12.37 22.43
C LEU A 14 -38.04 -12.65 21.26
N LYS A 15 -37.85 -13.91 20.85
CA LYS A 15 -37.01 -14.26 19.70
C LYS A 15 -37.50 -13.61 18.42
N SER A 16 -38.82 -13.61 18.20
CA SER A 16 -39.45 -12.91 17.08
C SER A 16 -39.21 -11.39 17.15
N LYS A 17 -39.47 -10.78 18.32
CA LYS A 17 -39.28 -9.34 18.56
C LYS A 17 -37.84 -8.87 18.25
N TYR A 18 -36.84 -9.66 18.62
CA TYR A 18 -35.41 -9.33 18.45
C TYR A 18 -34.77 -9.97 17.21
N GLN A 19 -35.58 -10.53 16.29
CA GLN A 19 -35.12 -11.12 15.02
C GLN A 19 -34.05 -12.23 15.19
N VAL A 20 -34.27 -13.13 16.16
CA VAL A 20 -33.40 -14.29 16.44
C VAL A 20 -34.18 -15.60 16.52
N SER A 21 -35.21 -15.73 15.68
CA SER A 21 -36.07 -16.92 15.59
C SER A 21 -35.29 -18.19 15.27
N ASP A 22 -34.22 -18.09 14.49
CA ASP A 22 -33.40 -19.22 14.04
C ASP A 22 -32.41 -19.74 15.10
N TYR A 23 -32.36 -19.14 16.29
CA TYR A 23 -31.49 -19.61 17.37
C TYR A 23 -31.98 -20.97 17.88
N GLU A 24 -31.11 -21.98 17.95
CA GLU A 24 -31.51 -23.38 18.17
C GLU A 24 -32.19 -23.64 19.53
N ASP A 25 -31.72 -22.99 20.61
CA ASP A 25 -32.22 -23.25 21.96
C ASP A 25 -33.49 -22.43 22.25
N SER A 26 -34.53 -23.13 22.69
CA SER A 26 -35.85 -22.58 23.04
C SER A 26 -36.29 -22.93 24.47
N SER A 27 -35.36 -23.45 25.29
CA SER A 27 -35.65 -23.79 26.68
C SER A 27 -35.90 -22.55 27.53
N SER A 28 -36.85 -22.66 28.48
CA SER A 28 -37.04 -21.66 29.54
C SER A 28 -35.82 -21.44 30.45
N SER A 29 -34.79 -22.29 30.36
CA SER A 29 -33.52 -22.17 31.06
C SER A 29 -32.42 -21.47 30.24
N SER A 30 -32.67 -21.18 28.96
CA SER A 30 -31.69 -20.62 28.03
C SER A 30 -31.06 -19.32 28.54
N HIS A 31 -29.75 -19.19 28.38
CA HIS A 31 -29.07 -17.93 28.68
C HIS A 31 -29.55 -16.79 27.77
N LEU A 32 -29.89 -17.09 26.50
CA LEU A 32 -30.47 -16.10 25.59
C LEU A 32 -31.83 -15.62 26.08
N TYR A 33 -32.67 -16.50 26.64
CA TYR A 33 -33.96 -16.11 27.20
C TYR A 33 -33.81 -15.10 28.35
N LYS A 34 -32.84 -15.33 29.26
CA LYS A 34 -32.52 -14.40 30.34
C LYS A 34 -32.10 -13.03 29.79
N VAL A 35 -31.19 -13.03 28.81
CA VAL A 35 -30.68 -11.82 28.16
C VAL A 35 -31.80 -11.03 27.47
N LEU A 36 -32.66 -11.68 26.68
CA LEU A 36 -33.76 -11.01 25.98
C LEU A 36 -34.79 -10.44 26.95
N LYS A 37 -35.11 -11.16 28.04
CA LYS A 37 -36.03 -10.68 29.07
C LYS A 37 -35.47 -9.45 29.80
N GLN A 38 -34.17 -9.44 30.06
CA GLN A 38 -33.48 -8.32 30.70
C GLN A 38 -33.48 -7.08 29.80
N LEU A 39 -33.20 -7.27 28.51
CA LEU A 39 -33.28 -6.24 27.48
C LEU A 39 -34.69 -5.66 27.34
N ASP A 40 -35.72 -6.52 27.31
CA ASP A 40 -37.12 -6.10 27.18
C ASP A 40 -37.62 -5.31 28.39
N SER A 41 -37.06 -5.58 29.56
CA SER A 41 -37.34 -4.84 30.79
C SER A 41 -36.56 -3.52 30.92
N GLY A 42 -35.76 -3.15 29.92
CA GLY A 42 -34.95 -1.93 29.93
C GLY A 42 -33.78 -1.96 30.93
N LYS A 43 -33.38 -3.14 31.41
CA LYS A 43 -32.26 -3.30 32.34
C LYS A 43 -30.94 -3.45 31.57
N PRO A 44 -29.84 -2.85 32.06
CA PRO A 44 -28.53 -3.01 31.43
C PRO A 44 -28.08 -4.47 31.48
N LEU A 45 -27.39 -4.93 30.44
CA LEU A 45 -26.78 -6.27 30.41
C LEU A 45 -25.46 -6.30 31.19
N SER A 46 -25.15 -7.45 31.79
CA SER A 46 -23.85 -7.66 32.44
C SER A 46 -22.73 -7.91 31.42
N GLU A 47 -21.47 -7.80 31.86
CA GLU A 47 -20.32 -8.11 31.01
C GLU A 47 -20.32 -9.58 30.54
N SER A 48 -20.81 -10.51 31.37
CA SER A 48 -21.00 -11.91 30.98
C SER A 48 -22.02 -12.09 29.85
N ASP A 49 -23.11 -11.32 29.88
CA ASP A 49 -24.16 -11.37 28.85
C ASP A 49 -23.65 -10.81 27.52
N ILE A 50 -22.90 -9.70 27.58
CA ILE A 50 -22.27 -9.08 26.40
C ILE A 50 -21.25 -10.04 25.77
N ASN A 51 -20.41 -10.70 26.58
CA ASN A 51 -19.44 -11.66 26.08
C ASN A 51 -20.11 -12.91 25.50
N PHE A 52 -21.22 -13.36 26.08
CA PHE A 52 -22.05 -14.41 25.50
C PHE A 52 -22.55 -14.03 24.10
N LEU A 53 -23.14 -12.85 23.93
CA LEU A 53 -23.66 -12.39 22.65
C LEU A 53 -22.54 -12.26 21.59
N LYS A 54 -21.35 -11.79 22.00
CA LYS A 54 -20.15 -11.72 21.13
C LYS A 54 -19.73 -13.11 20.66
N LYS A 55 -19.63 -14.07 21.58
CA LYS A 55 -19.23 -15.47 21.28
C LYS A 55 -20.22 -16.16 20.34
N ARG A 56 -21.51 -15.84 20.44
CA ARG A 56 -22.59 -16.40 19.61
C ARG A 56 -22.87 -15.59 18.33
N LYS A 57 -22.11 -14.52 18.06
CA LYS A 57 -22.27 -13.63 16.90
C LYS A 57 -23.68 -13.01 16.76
N LEU A 58 -24.34 -12.74 17.89
CA LEU A 58 -25.68 -12.14 17.93
C LEU A 58 -25.60 -10.60 17.87
N THR A 59 -25.04 -10.09 16.76
CA THR A 59 -24.68 -8.66 16.59
C THR A 59 -25.85 -7.70 16.65
N ASN A 60 -27.05 -8.15 16.23
CA ASN A 60 -28.26 -7.33 16.24
C ASN A 60 -28.71 -7.02 17.69
N ILE A 61 -28.63 -8.02 18.57
CA ILE A 61 -28.95 -7.85 20.00
C ILE A 61 -27.86 -7.04 20.70
N LEU A 62 -26.59 -7.27 20.38
CA LEU A 62 -25.48 -6.44 20.88
C LEU A 62 -25.65 -4.95 20.56
N ALA A 63 -26.12 -4.63 19.35
CA ALA A 63 -26.34 -3.25 18.94
C ALA A 63 -27.52 -2.57 19.67
N LEU A 64 -28.49 -3.36 20.16
CA LEU A 64 -29.64 -2.87 20.92
C LEU A 64 -29.36 -2.81 22.42
N ALA A 65 -28.56 -3.75 22.93
CA ALA A 65 -28.28 -3.93 24.36
C ALA A 65 -27.15 -3.07 24.89
N VAL A 66 -26.26 -2.64 24.00
CA VAL A 66 -25.23 -1.67 24.33
C VAL A 66 -25.74 -0.32 23.86
N ASP A 67 -26.14 0.50 24.83
CA ASP A 67 -26.72 1.85 24.79
C ASP A 67 -26.19 2.79 23.67
N LYS A 68 -26.80 3.98 23.53
CA LYS A 68 -26.39 5.06 22.60
C LYS A 68 -24.86 5.25 22.43
N ASP A 69 -24.07 4.94 23.46
CA ASP A 69 -22.61 5.01 23.48
C ASP A 69 -21.90 4.04 22.52
N ALA A 70 -22.42 2.83 22.27
CA ALA A 70 -21.82 1.91 21.28
C ALA A 70 -22.21 2.28 19.85
N ALA A 71 -23.45 2.73 19.63
CA ALA A 71 -23.86 3.31 18.36
C ALA A 71 -23.04 4.58 18.05
N SER A 72 -22.80 5.42 19.06
CA SER A 72 -21.92 6.59 19.02
C SER A 72 -20.48 6.18 18.69
N LEU A 73 -19.93 5.16 19.36
CA LEU A 73 -18.59 4.65 19.09
C LEU A 73 -18.43 4.12 17.66
N ILE A 74 -19.39 3.34 17.17
CA ILE A 74 -19.39 2.84 15.78
C ILE A 74 -19.50 4.01 14.80
N PHE A 75 -20.33 5.01 15.12
CA PHE A 75 -20.46 6.22 14.32
C PHE A 75 -19.13 6.99 14.27
N ASP A 76 -18.46 7.18 15.41
CA ASP A 76 -17.16 7.83 15.52
C ASP A 76 -16.07 7.07 14.77
N GLN A 77 -16.06 5.73 14.85
CA GLN A 77 -15.14 4.90 14.09
C GLN A 77 -15.38 5.01 12.58
N LYS A 78 -16.64 5.04 12.14
CA LYS A 78 -16.99 5.25 10.72
C LYS A 78 -16.55 6.63 10.24
N LYS A 79 -16.77 7.66 11.06
CA LYS A 79 -16.33 9.04 10.78
C LYS A 79 -14.81 9.14 10.72
N HIS A 80 -14.11 8.53 11.66
CA HIS A 80 -12.66 8.47 11.68
C HIS A 80 -12.09 7.70 10.49
N PHE A 81 -12.69 6.55 10.13
CA PHE A 81 -12.29 5.79 8.95
C PHE A 81 -12.48 6.62 7.67
N ALA A 82 -13.61 7.33 7.52
CA ALA A 82 -13.82 8.22 6.39
C ALA A 82 -12.75 9.34 6.32
N SER A 83 -12.38 9.93 7.45
CA SER A 83 -11.29 10.92 7.53
C SER A 83 -9.95 10.32 7.09
N LEU A 84 -9.60 9.12 7.57
CA LEU A 84 -8.38 8.41 7.15
C LEU A 84 -8.40 8.09 5.65
N LYS A 85 -9.52 7.60 5.10
CA LYS A 85 -9.65 7.33 3.67
C LYS A 85 -9.39 8.60 2.84
N SER A 86 -9.94 9.74 3.26
CA SER A 86 -9.66 11.04 2.63
C SER A 86 -8.18 11.43 2.74
N LYS A 87 -7.60 11.35 3.95
CA LYS A 87 -6.19 11.65 4.21
C LYS A 87 -5.27 10.87 3.28
N TYR A 88 -5.53 9.57 3.09
CA TYR A 88 -4.72 8.66 2.28
C TYR A 88 -5.18 8.55 0.81
N GLY A 89 -6.19 9.31 0.38
CA GLY A 89 -6.61 9.39 -1.02
C GLY A 89 -7.27 8.11 -1.56
N VAL A 90 -8.04 7.45 -0.70
CA VAL A 90 -8.81 6.21 -0.96
C VAL A 90 -10.29 6.37 -0.57
N SER A 91 -10.84 7.59 -0.72
CA SER A 91 -12.24 7.92 -0.39
C SER A 91 -13.25 7.04 -1.15
N ASP A 92 -12.91 6.64 -2.37
CA ASP A 92 -13.78 5.85 -3.26
C ASP A 92 -13.88 4.37 -2.84
N TYR A 93 -13.08 3.94 -1.85
CA TYR A 93 -13.17 2.60 -1.29
C TYR A 93 -14.51 2.42 -0.56
N GLN A 94 -15.30 1.48 -1.08
CA GLN A 94 -16.73 1.35 -0.76
C GLN A 94 -16.98 0.91 0.68
N ASP A 95 -16.14 0.04 1.23
CA ASP A 95 -16.35 -0.46 2.58
C ASP A 95 -16.16 0.66 3.62
N LYS A 96 -17.13 0.75 4.53
CA LYS A 96 -17.20 1.72 5.63
C LYS A 96 -17.15 1.03 7.00
N SER A 97 -17.05 -0.29 7.03
CA SER A 97 -17.04 -1.07 8.25
C SER A 97 -15.77 -0.80 9.06
N PRO A 98 -15.89 -0.49 10.37
CA PRO A 98 -14.74 -0.45 11.28
C PRO A 98 -14.02 -1.79 11.43
N SER A 99 -14.61 -2.90 11.01
CA SER A 99 -13.95 -4.21 11.01
C SER A 99 -13.10 -4.47 9.76
N ASN A 100 -13.14 -3.58 8.75
CA ASN A 100 -12.40 -3.76 7.52
C ASN A 100 -10.88 -3.62 7.77
N PRO A 101 -10.02 -4.51 7.22
CA PRO A 101 -8.57 -4.43 7.41
C PRO A 101 -7.95 -3.08 7.04
N LEU A 102 -8.49 -2.41 6.00
CA LEU A 102 -8.01 -1.08 5.60
C LEU A 102 -8.07 -0.07 6.75
N TYR A 103 -9.11 -0.11 7.60
CA TYR A 103 -9.21 0.84 8.71
C TYR A 103 -8.04 0.67 9.69
N ALA A 104 -7.75 -0.57 10.10
CA ALA A 104 -6.63 -0.87 11.00
C ALA A 104 -5.28 -0.49 10.37
N ILE A 105 -5.10 -0.77 9.08
CA ILE A 105 -3.89 -0.41 8.32
C ILE A 105 -3.70 1.11 8.29
N LEU A 106 -4.75 1.88 7.96
CA LEU A 106 -4.66 3.34 7.94
C LEU A 106 -4.37 3.91 9.33
N GLN A 107 -4.91 3.32 10.40
CA GLN A 107 -4.58 3.71 11.78
C GLN A 107 -3.10 3.44 12.11
N LYS A 108 -2.52 2.31 11.66
CA LYS A 108 -1.09 2.03 11.84
C LYS A 108 -0.25 3.11 11.16
N LEU A 109 -0.54 3.41 9.90
CA LEU A 109 0.17 4.45 9.15
C LEU A 109 0.05 5.83 9.80
N ASP A 110 -1.15 6.18 10.27
CA ASP A 110 -1.43 7.48 10.91
C ASP A 110 -0.63 7.66 12.22
N LYS A 111 -0.48 6.57 12.98
CA LYS A 111 0.33 6.51 14.20
C LYS A 111 1.83 6.36 13.93
N GLY A 112 2.26 6.38 12.67
CA GLY A 112 3.67 6.19 12.30
C GLY A 112 4.20 4.79 12.61
N LYS A 113 3.33 3.78 12.64
CA LYS A 113 3.71 2.38 12.85
C LYS A 113 3.94 1.69 11.52
N ARG A 114 5.02 0.91 11.40
CA ARG A 114 5.28 0.06 10.24
C ARG A 114 4.14 -0.93 10.03
N LEU A 115 3.95 -1.31 8.77
CA LEU A 115 2.99 -2.33 8.38
C LEU A 115 3.61 -3.71 8.52
N ASP A 116 2.80 -4.67 8.94
CA ASP A 116 3.21 -6.07 8.98
C ASP A 116 3.15 -6.67 7.56
N PRO A 117 3.88 -7.76 7.27
CA PRO A 117 3.84 -8.39 5.94
C PRO A 117 2.42 -8.75 5.48
N ILE A 118 1.54 -9.15 6.41
CA ILE A 118 0.13 -9.46 6.12
C ILE A 118 -0.68 -8.23 5.72
N ASP A 119 -0.38 -7.06 6.28
CA ASP A 119 -1.03 -5.80 5.90
C ASP A 119 -0.61 -5.39 4.48
N VAL A 120 0.68 -5.55 4.15
CA VAL A 120 1.23 -5.22 2.84
C VAL A 120 0.65 -6.13 1.77
N ALA A 121 0.65 -7.45 2.00
CA ALA A 121 0.05 -8.42 1.08
C ALA A 121 -1.44 -8.10 0.83
N TRP A 122 -2.19 -7.81 1.91
CA TRP A 122 -3.58 -7.42 1.78
C TRP A 122 -3.76 -6.16 0.90
N LEU A 123 -2.94 -5.11 1.09
CA LEU A 123 -3.01 -3.91 0.25
C LEU A 123 -2.63 -4.16 -1.22
N GLU A 124 -1.73 -5.12 -1.49
CA GLU A 124 -1.28 -5.47 -2.84
C GLU A 124 -2.32 -6.24 -3.66
N GLU A 125 -3.16 -7.01 -2.97
CA GLU A 125 -4.23 -7.83 -3.53
C GLU A 125 -5.53 -7.04 -3.77
N HIS A 126 -5.73 -5.94 -3.03
CA HIS A 126 -7.00 -5.21 -3.04
C HIS A 126 -6.94 -3.91 -3.86
N HIS A 127 -8.06 -3.60 -4.51
CA HIS A 127 -8.24 -2.42 -5.37
C HIS A 127 -9.16 -1.39 -4.72
N ILE A 128 -9.01 -0.11 -5.11
CA ILE A 128 -9.86 0.98 -4.59
C ILE A 128 -11.30 0.81 -5.06
N ASN A 129 -11.50 0.47 -6.34
CA ASN A 129 -12.80 0.20 -6.94
C ASN A 129 -12.66 -0.94 -7.97
N SER A 130 -13.79 -1.51 -8.40
CA SER A 130 -13.83 -2.66 -9.33
C SER A 130 -13.60 -2.30 -10.80
N TRP A 131 -13.67 -1.01 -11.15
CA TRP A 131 -13.68 -0.54 -12.54
C TRP A 131 -12.33 0.01 -12.98
N GLU A 132 -11.46 0.36 -12.04
CA GLU A 132 -10.08 0.79 -12.30
C GLU A 132 -9.09 -0.26 -11.75
N GLU A 133 -8.02 -0.55 -12.49
CA GLU A 133 -6.90 -1.37 -12.02
C GLU A 133 -6.08 -0.70 -10.89
N ARG A 134 -6.63 0.32 -10.21
CA ARG A 134 -5.95 1.10 -9.19
C ARG A 134 -5.92 0.35 -7.86
N LYS A 135 -4.78 -0.27 -7.57
CA LYS A 135 -4.47 -0.93 -6.30
C LYS A 135 -4.55 0.02 -5.11
N LEU A 136 -4.96 -0.50 -3.95
CA LEU A 136 -4.90 0.21 -2.67
C LEU A 136 -3.45 0.52 -2.29
N PHE A 137 -2.50 -0.37 -2.58
CA PHE A 137 -1.08 -0.13 -2.37
C PHE A 137 -0.48 0.84 -3.42
N SER A 138 -0.97 2.08 -3.40
CA SER A 138 -0.54 3.14 -4.31
C SER A 138 -0.63 4.50 -3.63
N GLY A 139 -0.27 5.57 -4.35
CA GLY A 139 -0.53 6.93 -3.91
C GLY A 139 0.07 7.26 -2.54
N LYS A 140 -0.74 7.81 -1.63
CA LYS A 140 -0.29 8.26 -0.30
C LYS A 140 0.00 7.09 0.64
N ILE A 141 -0.70 5.96 0.52
CA ILE A 141 -0.46 4.75 1.32
C ILE A 141 0.96 4.22 1.03
N LEU A 142 1.29 4.02 -0.24
CA LEU A 142 2.61 3.53 -0.65
C LEU A 142 3.74 4.48 -0.22
N ARG A 143 3.51 5.80 -0.30
CA ARG A 143 4.48 6.81 0.18
C ARG A 143 4.69 6.75 1.69
N ALA A 144 3.62 6.59 2.47
CA ALA A 144 3.70 6.47 3.92
C ALA A 144 4.43 5.18 4.34
N TYR A 145 4.11 4.06 3.70
CA TYR A 145 4.83 2.80 3.88
C TYR A 145 6.34 2.97 3.64
N HIS A 146 6.72 3.47 2.47
CA HIS A 146 8.13 3.67 2.13
C HIS A 146 8.84 4.63 3.09
N ARG A 147 8.17 5.69 3.56
CA ARG A 147 8.74 6.60 4.57
C ARG A 147 9.08 5.85 5.87
N LEU A 148 8.18 5.00 6.34
CA LEU A 148 8.37 4.23 7.58
C LEU A 148 9.47 3.17 7.44
N GLU A 149 9.52 2.48 6.29
CA GLU A 149 10.61 1.56 5.96
C GLU A 149 11.96 2.27 5.93
N ALA A 150 12.03 3.44 5.31
CA ALA A 150 13.28 4.20 5.23
C ALA A 150 13.80 4.60 6.62
N ILE A 151 12.92 5.11 7.50
CA ILE A 151 13.25 5.44 8.90
C ILE A 151 13.76 4.20 9.64
N PHE A 152 13.12 3.05 9.45
CA PHE A 152 13.55 1.80 10.06
C PHE A 152 14.95 1.40 9.62
N TYR A 153 15.23 1.42 8.32
CA TYR A 153 16.57 1.07 7.83
C TYR A 153 17.64 2.06 8.29
N GLU A 154 17.35 3.36 8.39
CA GLU A 154 18.25 4.33 9.01
C GLU A 154 18.58 3.95 10.47
N GLN A 155 17.57 3.61 11.27
CA GLN A 155 17.77 3.20 12.66
C GLN A 155 18.54 1.88 12.75
N GLN A 156 18.26 0.91 11.88
CA GLN A 156 19.02 -0.34 11.84
C GLN A 156 20.47 -0.13 11.43
N TYR A 157 20.74 0.81 10.51
CA TYR A 157 22.11 1.21 10.19
C TYR A 157 22.82 1.79 11.41
N LYS A 158 22.21 2.75 12.12
CA LYS A 158 22.78 3.34 13.35
C LYS A 158 23.09 2.28 14.40
N ARG A 159 22.24 1.27 14.54
CA ARG A 159 22.39 0.20 15.53
C ARG A 159 23.46 -0.83 15.16
N THR A 160 23.57 -1.19 13.88
CA THR A 160 24.35 -2.37 13.45
C THR A 160 25.59 -2.03 12.62
N GLY A 161 25.68 -0.81 12.09
CA GLY A 161 26.67 -0.44 11.09
C GLY A 161 26.53 -1.15 9.74
N ASN A 162 25.51 -2.00 9.56
CA ASN A 162 25.31 -2.76 8.32
C ASN A 162 24.92 -1.83 7.17
N LYS A 163 25.87 -1.60 6.26
CA LYS A 163 25.74 -0.67 5.14
C LYS A 163 24.68 -1.09 4.10
N TRP A 164 24.23 -2.34 4.07
CA TRP A 164 23.08 -2.73 3.23
C TRP A 164 21.80 -1.96 3.60
N ASN A 165 21.66 -1.59 4.89
CA ASN A 165 20.56 -0.77 5.35
C ASN A 165 20.56 0.63 4.70
N LEU A 166 21.73 1.18 4.33
CA LEU A 166 21.79 2.47 3.63
C LEU A 166 21.22 2.37 2.21
N SER A 167 21.53 1.28 1.49
CA SER A 167 20.97 1.04 0.15
C SER A 167 19.44 0.86 0.23
N ASN A 168 18.95 0.07 1.18
CA ASN A 168 17.52 -0.14 1.39
C ASN A 168 16.81 1.15 1.82
N GLY A 169 17.38 1.89 2.78
CA GLY A 169 16.86 3.17 3.22
C GLY A 169 16.81 4.21 2.10
N SER A 170 17.87 4.30 1.29
CA SER A 170 17.93 5.16 0.09
C SER A 170 16.82 4.83 -0.90
N SER A 171 16.64 3.55 -1.23
CA SER A 171 15.58 3.08 -2.13
C SER A 171 14.19 3.46 -1.60
N HIS A 172 13.95 3.26 -0.30
CA HIS A 172 12.69 3.62 0.34
C HIS A 172 12.46 5.12 0.43
N TRP A 173 13.48 5.95 0.65
CA TRP A 173 13.34 7.41 0.60
C TRP A 173 12.88 7.91 -0.76
N ARG A 174 13.42 7.33 -1.84
CA ARG A 174 12.95 7.59 -3.20
C ARG A 174 11.49 7.15 -3.39
N GLY A 175 11.13 5.96 -2.92
CA GLY A 175 9.76 5.46 -2.92
C GLY A 175 8.79 6.37 -2.15
N ALA A 176 9.25 6.99 -1.08
CA ALA A 176 8.53 7.98 -0.28
C ALA A 176 8.40 9.37 -0.93
N LYS A 177 8.98 9.56 -2.12
CA LYS A 177 9.11 10.86 -2.83
C LYS A 177 9.88 11.89 -2.02
N GLN A 178 10.94 11.47 -1.33
CA GLN A 178 11.89 12.32 -0.61
C GLN A 178 13.34 11.96 -1.02
N PRO A 179 13.70 12.09 -2.31
CA PRO A 179 15.02 11.71 -2.81
C PRO A 179 16.19 12.47 -2.16
N GLU A 180 15.98 13.69 -1.67
CA GLU A 180 16.98 14.50 -0.97
C GLU A 180 17.44 13.81 0.32
N ARG A 181 16.53 13.13 1.02
CA ARG A 181 16.88 12.30 2.19
C ARG A 181 17.69 11.07 1.80
N ALA A 182 17.42 10.48 0.64
CA ALA A 182 18.23 9.38 0.10
C ALA A 182 19.66 9.84 -0.20
N LEU A 183 19.82 11.05 -0.76
CA LEU A 183 21.11 11.66 -1.02
C LEU A 183 21.85 11.99 0.27
N THR A 184 21.19 12.62 1.25
CA THR A 184 21.75 12.92 2.57
C THR A 184 22.23 11.64 3.26
N LEU A 185 21.41 10.58 3.25
CA LEU A 185 21.73 9.29 3.86
C LEU A 185 22.99 8.63 3.27
N THR A 186 23.34 8.97 2.03
CA THR A 186 24.44 8.34 1.27
C THR A 186 25.59 9.30 0.94
N GLU A 187 25.57 10.53 1.47
CA GLU A 187 26.53 11.58 1.08
C GLU A 187 27.94 11.34 1.63
N ASN A 188 28.06 10.92 2.89
CA ASN A 188 29.34 10.80 3.62
C ASN A 188 29.95 9.39 3.54
N LEU A 189 29.66 8.68 2.45
CA LEU A 189 30.14 7.31 2.25
C LEU A 189 31.55 7.29 1.68
N ASN A 190 32.50 6.76 2.45
CA ASN A 190 33.80 6.37 1.92
C ASN A 190 33.69 5.00 1.23
N PHE A 191 33.61 5.02 -0.11
CA PHE A 191 33.49 3.83 -0.94
C PHE A 191 34.74 2.93 -0.92
N ASP A 192 35.93 3.47 -0.64
CA ASP A 192 37.16 2.69 -0.56
C ASP A 192 37.16 1.76 0.67
N LYS A 193 36.50 2.19 1.74
CA LYS A 193 36.29 1.39 2.96
C LYS A 193 35.21 0.31 2.83
N ILE A 194 34.49 0.25 1.71
CA ILE A 194 33.51 -0.81 1.44
C ILE A 194 34.24 -1.92 0.67
N LYS A 195 34.25 -3.15 1.19
CA LYS A 195 34.91 -4.28 0.51
C LYS A 195 34.05 -4.89 -0.60
N GLU A 196 32.74 -4.97 -0.37
CA GLU A 196 31.81 -5.67 -1.25
C GLU A 196 31.42 -4.80 -2.46
N ASN A 197 31.86 -5.17 -3.66
CA ASN A 197 31.54 -4.46 -4.91
C ASN A 197 30.04 -4.47 -5.22
N LYS A 198 29.33 -5.56 -4.91
CA LYS A 198 27.88 -5.66 -5.06
C LYS A 198 27.16 -4.58 -4.28
N LEU A 199 27.58 -4.35 -3.02
CA LEU A 199 27.04 -3.28 -2.18
C LEU A 199 27.38 -1.89 -2.72
N LYS A 200 28.62 -1.66 -3.18
CA LYS A 200 29.00 -0.38 -3.81
C LYS A 200 28.09 -0.07 -5.00
N SER A 201 27.87 -1.06 -5.87
CA SER A 201 26.99 -0.94 -7.03
C SER A 201 25.54 -0.64 -6.63
N ALA A 202 25.01 -1.32 -5.61
CA ALA A 202 23.66 -1.07 -5.10
C ALA A 202 23.49 0.35 -4.51
N LEU A 203 24.45 0.80 -3.70
CA LEU A 203 24.47 2.16 -3.14
C LEU A 203 24.53 3.23 -4.23
N LEU A 204 25.42 3.05 -5.21
CA LEU A 204 25.55 3.98 -6.34
C LEU A 204 24.30 3.98 -7.22
N THR A 205 23.70 2.82 -7.49
CA THR A 205 22.49 2.74 -8.30
C THR A 205 21.31 3.43 -7.61
N THR A 206 21.12 3.21 -6.30
CA THR A 206 20.05 3.86 -5.55
C THR A 206 20.30 5.37 -5.40
N ARG A 207 21.54 5.79 -5.15
CA ARG A 207 21.94 7.21 -5.12
C ARG A 207 21.75 7.90 -6.48
N GLY A 208 22.17 7.25 -7.57
CA GLY A 208 21.97 7.73 -8.93
C GLY A 208 20.48 7.84 -9.29
N GLY A 209 19.68 6.87 -8.85
CA GLY A 209 18.23 6.97 -8.93
C GLY A 209 17.67 8.17 -8.16
N ALA A 210 18.24 8.55 -7.02
CA ALA A 210 17.80 9.72 -6.26
C ALA A 210 18.17 11.03 -6.97
N PHE A 211 19.36 11.13 -7.55
CA PHE A 211 19.74 12.26 -8.42
C PHE A 211 18.80 12.39 -9.62
N ARG A 212 18.48 11.28 -10.28
CA ARG A 212 17.49 11.27 -11.37
C ARG A 212 16.12 11.79 -10.91
N ASP A 213 15.70 11.44 -9.71
CA ASP A 213 14.41 11.86 -9.16
C ASP A 213 14.31 13.38 -8.91
N ILE A 214 15.45 14.06 -8.68
CA ILE A 214 15.57 15.53 -8.59
C ILE A 214 16.08 16.17 -9.90
N HIS A 215 16.10 15.42 -10.99
CA HIS A 215 16.54 15.86 -12.33
C HIS A 215 18.02 16.26 -12.47
N GLU A 216 18.88 15.83 -11.54
CA GLU A 216 20.34 15.98 -11.63
C GLU A 216 20.94 14.86 -12.48
N LEU A 217 20.68 14.88 -13.79
CA LEU A 217 20.93 13.75 -14.69
C LEU A 217 22.40 13.38 -14.82
N ASP A 218 23.31 14.36 -14.80
CA ASP A 218 24.75 14.11 -14.93
C ASP A 218 25.32 13.39 -13.70
N GLN A 219 24.89 13.80 -12.50
CA GLN A 219 25.26 13.12 -11.26
C GLN A 219 24.67 11.71 -11.20
N ALA A 220 23.45 11.53 -11.70
CA ALA A 220 22.83 10.22 -11.82
C ALA A 220 23.63 9.29 -12.75
N GLU A 221 24.09 9.81 -13.89
CA GLU A 221 24.90 9.07 -14.86
C GLU A 221 26.26 8.69 -14.28
N GLN A 222 26.95 9.62 -13.60
CA GLN A 222 28.23 9.33 -12.94
C GLN A 222 28.07 8.19 -11.92
N CYS A 223 26.98 8.20 -11.15
CA CYS A 223 26.65 7.11 -10.22
C CYS A 223 26.45 5.78 -10.97
N ALA A 224 25.66 5.77 -12.04
CA ALA A 224 25.39 4.57 -12.84
C ALA A 224 26.68 4.00 -13.46
N ARG A 225 27.53 4.84 -14.06
CA ARG A 225 28.83 4.42 -14.64
C ARG A 225 29.76 3.83 -13.58
N LYS A 226 29.85 4.42 -12.39
CA LYS A 226 30.62 3.85 -11.28
C LYS A 226 30.02 2.51 -10.81
N ALA A 227 28.69 2.40 -10.72
CA ALA A 227 28.02 1.16 -10.35
C ALA A 227 28.28 0.02 -11.34
N ILE A 228 28.31 0.31 -12.65
CA ILE A 228 28.71 -0.62 -13.71
C ILE A 228 30.15 -1.09 -13.50
N LYS A 229 31.09 -0.19 -13.22
CA LYS A 229 32.49 -0.57 -12.97
C LYS A 229 32.63 -1.57 -11.82
N TYR A 230 31.86 -1.40 -10.74
CA TYR A 230 31.89 -2.31 -9.60
C TYR A 230 31.20 -3.65 -9.87
N GLN A 231 30.08 -3.63 -10.60
CA GLN A 231 29.31 -4.85 -10.88
C GLN A 231 28.78 -4.85 -12.33
N PRO A 232 29.64 -5.19 -13.31
CA PRO A 232 29.25 -5.18 -14.73
C PRO A 232 28.15 -6.20 -15.08
N SER A 233 27.98 -7.24 -14.26
CA SER A 233 26.95 -8.26 -14.47
C SER A 233 25.58 -7.91 -13.87
N SER A 234 25.46 -6.84 -13.09
CA SER A 234 24.17 -6.42 -12.54
C SER A 234 23.39 -5.64 -13.58
N HIS A 235 22.10 -5.95 -13.78
CA HIS A 235 21.26 -5.22 -14.73
C HIS A 235 20.84 -3.82 -14.23
N HIS A 236 20.73 -3.61 -12.91
CA HIS A 236 20.14 -2.39 -12.36
C HIS A 236 20.80 -1.07 -12.81
N PRO A 237 22.13 -0.92 -12.84
CA PRO A 237 22.73 0.34 -13.30
C PRO A 237 22.56 0.56 -14.81
N TYR A 238 22.42 -0.51 -15.62
CA TYR A 238 22.09 -0.39 -17.04
C TYR A 238 20.63 0.06 -17.24
N THR A 239 19.70 -0.44 -16.41
CA THR A 239 18.32 0.07 -16.38
C THR A 239 18.28 1.56 -16.03
N LEU A 240 19.11 2.01 -15.07
CA LEU A 240 19.24 3.43 -14.74
C LEU A 240 19.77 4.24 -15.92
N MET A 241 20.82 3.78 -16.61
CA MET A 241 21.34 4.44 -17.83
C MET A 241 20.27 4.58 -18.90
N GLY A 242 19.53 3.51 -19.21
CA GLY A 242 18.46 3.55 -20.22
C GLY A 242 17.39 4.59 -19.89
N ALA A 243 16.98 4.66 -18.61
CA ALA A 243 16.05 5.67 -18.15
C ALA A 243 16.62 7.10 -18.26
N LEU A 244 17.90 7.32 -17.98
CA LEU A 244 18.55 8.63 -18.11
C LEU A 244 18.59 9.11 -19.56
N CYS A 245 18.95 8.23 -20.50
CA CYS A 245 18.91 8.56 -21.93
C CYS A 245 17.50 8.94 -22.39
N TYR A 246 16.46 8.21 -21.96
CA TYR A 246 15.07 8.59 -22.23
C TYR A 246 14.69 9.93 -21.60
N GLU A 247 15.22 10.26 -20.41
CA GLU A 247 15.03 11.58 -19.81
C GLU A 247 15.68 12.69 -20.65
N ARG A 248 16.79 12.41 -21.32
CA ARG A 248 17.52 13.32 -22.22
C ARG A 248 17.04 13.32 -23.68
N ARG A 249 16.01 12.53 -24.03
CA ARG A 249 15.52 12.34 -25.42
C ARG A 249 16.50 11.58 -26.33
N GLU A 250 17.45 10.86 -25.76
CA GLU A 250 18.44 10.03 -26.46
C GLU A 250 17.89 8.60 -26.65
N TYR A 251 16.78 8.45 -27.38
CA TYR A 251 15.99 7.20 -27.34
C TYR A 251 16.72 5.96 -27.88
N HIS A 252 17.53 6.11 -28.94
CA HIS A 252 18.33 5.01 -29.49
C HIS A 252 19.40 4.51 -28.52
N GLU A 253 20.09 5.43 -27.84
CA GLU A 253 21.07 5.09 -26.80
C GLU A 253 20.36 4.47 -25.59
N GLY A 254 19.21 5.01 -25.20
CA GLY A 254 18.39 4.44 -24.14
C GLY A 254 17.95 3.00 -24.43
N ASP A 255 17.58 2.71 -25.68
CA ASP A 255 17.27 1.36 -26.14
C ASP A 255 18.48 0.42 -26.06
N HIS A 256 19.67 0.90 -26.44
CA HIS A 256 20.91 0.14 -26.27
C HIS A 256 21.13 -0.24 -24.79
N TRP A 257 21.04 0.73 -23.88
CA TRP A 257 21.20 0.47 -22.44
C TRP A 257 20.13 -0.47 -21.87
N PHE A 258 18.87 -0.35 -22.28
CA PHE A 258 17.83 -1.29 -21.86
C PHE A 258 18.09 -2.71 -22.39
N ASN A 259 18.55 -2.86 -23.63
CA ASN A 259 18.94 -4.16 -24.18
C ASN A 259 20.11 -4.76 -23.40
N GLU A 260 21.12 -3.96 -23.04
CA GLU A 260 22.22 -4.40 -22.18
C GLU A 260 21.73 -4.81 -20.78
N ALA A 261 20.74 -4.12 -20.22
CA ALA A 261 20.11 -4.53 -18.96
C ALA A 261 19.39 -5.88 -19.10
N ILE A 262 18.65 -6.10 -20.19
CA ILE A 262 17.94 -7.37 -20.45
C ILE A 262 18.93 -8.53 -20.61
N LYS A 263 20.05 -8.34 -21.31
CA LYS A 263 21.14 -9.34 -21.40
C LYS A 263 21.69 -9.76 -20.03
N ARG A 264 21.53 -8.92 -19.01
CA ARG A 264 21.97 -9.15 -17.62
C ARG A 264 20.83 -9.56 -16.68
N GLY A 265 19.67 -9.90 -17.22
CA GLY A 265 18.53 -10.46 -16.47
C GLY A 265 17.45 -9.45 -16.09
N ALA A 266 17.46 -8.21 -16.60
CA ALA A 266 16.31 -7.32 -16.42
C ALA A 266 15.08 -7.86 -17.17
N SER A 267 13.89 -7.69 -16.59
CA SER A 267 12.66 -8.00 -17.32
C SER A 267 12.34 -6.90 -18.32
N PRO A 268 11.81 -7.22 -19.52
CA PRO A 268 11.22 -6.21 -20.41
C PRO A 268 10.13 -5.36 -19.73
N ARG A 269 9.45 -5.91 -18.70
CA ARG A 269 8.46 -5.17 -17.92
C ARG A 269 9.08 -4.03 -17.10
N ASP A 270 10.32 -4.20 -16.64
CA ASP A 270 11.04 -3.16 -15.87
C ASP A 270 11.39 -1.98 -16.78
N GLN A 271 11.84 -2.26 -18.01
CA GLN A 271 12.02 -1.23 -19.05
C GLN A 271 10.72 -0.47 -19.28
N ASP A 272 9.61 -1.18 -19.49
CA ASP A 272 8.32 -0.53 -19.74
C ASP A 272 7.88 0.34 -18.55
N ALA A 273 8.16 -0.09 -17.31
CA ALA A 273 7.87 0.68 -16.11
C ALA A 273 8.69 1.99 -16.04
N GLU A 274 9.99 1.93 -16.37
CA GLU A 274 10.85 3.12 -16.41
C GLU A 274 10.42 4.10 -17.51
N ILE A 275 10.10 3.61 -18.71
CA ILE A 275 9.62 4.46 -19.81
C ILE A 275 8.27 5.10 -19.46
N LYS A 276 7.34 4.34 -18.87
CA LYS A 276 6.05 4.90 -18.39
C LYS A 276 6.27 5.99 -17.34
N ARG A 277 7.31 5.86 -16.50
CA ARG A 277 7.68 6.88 -15.52
C ARG A 277 8.18 8.16 -16.21
N VAL A 278 9.02 8.04 -17.24
CA VAL A 278 9.48 9.18 -18.04
C VAL A 278 8.29 9.90 -18.68
N ILE A 279 7.42 9.16 -19.38
CA ILE A 279 6.21 9.71 -20.03
C ILE A 279 5.31 10.44 -19.00
N LYS A 280 5.12 9.85 -17.81
CA LYS A 280 4.28 10.45 -16.78
C LYS A 280 4.77 11.84 -16.35
N ASN A 281 6.08 12.03 -16.24
CA ASN A 281 6.69 13.27 -15.78
C ASN A 281 7.00 14.26 -16.91
N ALA A 282 6.94 13.81 -18.16
CA ALA A 282 7.25 14.59 -19.36
C ALA A 282 6.14 15.59 -19.76
N ASP A 283 6.53 16.63 -20.47
CA ASP A 283 5.62 17.53 -21.21
C ASP A 283 4.92 16.82 -22.40
N LYS A 284 3.96 17.50 -23.03
CA LYS A 284 3.17 16.91 -24.12
C LYS A 284 4.01 16.51 -25.33
N ASP A 285 5.04 17.28 -25.68
CA ASP A 285 5.87 17.01 -26.85
C ASP A 285 6.77 15.81 -26.62
N LYS A 286 7.45 15.74 -25.47
CA LYS A 286 8.25 14.56 -25.08
C LYS A 286 7.41 13.29 -24.97
N ARG A 287 6.17 13.39 -24.45
CA ARG A 287 5.25 12.22 -24.42
C ARG A 287 4.95 11.70 -25.82
N ARG A 288 4.70 12.61 -26.77
CA ARG A 288 4.43 12.25 -28.18
C ARG A 288 5.67 11.62 -28.82
N GLU A 289 6.83 12.25 -28.69
CA GLU A 289 8.10 11.74 -29.24
C GLU A 289 8.44 10.33 -28.72
N VAL A 290 8.35 10.12 -27.40
CA VAL A 290 8.60 8.80 -26.81
C VAL A 290 7.61 7.78 -27.37
N ALA A 291 6.33 8.14 -27.49
CA ALA A 291 5.33 7.22 -28.02
C ALA A 291 5.55 6.86 -29.49
N GLU A 292 5.91 7.85 -30.33
CA GLU A 292 6.25 7.65 -31.74
C GLU A 292 7.47 6.75 -31.90
N HIS A 293 8.54 7.00 -31.14
CA HIS A 293 9.74 6.16 -31.12
C HIS A 293 9.42 4.71 -30.79
N LEU A 294 8.65 4.48 -29.72
CA LEU A 294 8.28 3.13 -29.29
C LEU A 294 7.41 2.40 -30.31
N LEU A 295 6.42 3.09 -30.90
CA LEU A 295 5.53 2.48 -31.88
C LEU A 295 6.22 2.21 -33.22
N LYS A 296 7.19 3.04 -33.61
CA LYS A 296 8.07 2.77 -34.75
C LYS A 296 8.93 1.54 -34.51
N LYS A 297 9.42 1.36 -33.28
CA LYS A 297 10.27 0.23 -32.89
C LYS A 297 9.50 -1.10 -32.84
N ASP A 298 8.35 -1.12 -32.15
CA ASP A 298 7.49 -2.31 -32.06
C ASP A 298 6.04 -1.90 -31.76
N PRO A 299 5.17 -1.82 -32.78
CA PRO A 299 3.80 -1.33 -32.62
C PRO A 299 2.89 -2.31 -31.85
N VAL A 300 3.26 -3.58 -31.76
CA VAL A 300 2.49 -4.61 -31.05
C VAL A 300 2.83 -4.57 -29.56
N ARG A 301 4.12 -4.64 -29.20
CA ARG A 301 4.59 -4.56 -27.81
C ARG A 301 4.21 -3.24 -27.16
N TYR A 302 4.42 -2.13 -27.87
CA TYR A 302 4.17 -0.79 -27.34
C TYR A 302 2.79 -0.23 -27.71
N LYS A 303 1.80 -1.09 -27.99
CA LYS A 303 0.40 -0.69 -28.28
C LYS A 303 -0.15 0.29 -27.23
N TRP A 304 0.25 0.15 -25.96
CA TRP A 304 -0.15 1.04 -24.87
C TRP A 304 0.27 2.50 -25.05
N ALA A 305 1.29 2.78 -25.89
CA ALA A 305 1.80 4.12 -26.14
C ALA A 305 0.92 4.93 -27.11
N LYS A 306 0.03 4.28 -27.89
CA LYS A 306 -0.85 4.95 -28.87
C LYS A 306 -1.70 6.08 -28.25
N LYS A 307 -2.09 5.93 -26.98
CA LYS A 307 -2.88 6.92 -26.26
C LYS A 307 -2.18 8.28 -26.06
N TYR A 308 -0.87 8.37 -26.32
CA TYR A 308 -0.10 9.61 -26.21
C TYR A 308 0.16 10.30 -27.55
N ILE A 309 -0.22 9.68 -28.68
CA ILE A 309 -0.14 10.28 -30.01
C ILE A 309 -1.45 10.96 -30.39
N VAL A 310 -2.58 10.41 -29.94
CA VAL A 310 -3.90 10.95 -30.24
C VAL A 310 -4.09 12.25 -29.48
N ASP A 311 -4.05 13.37 -30.19
CA ASP A 311 -4.47 14.66 -29.67
C ASP A 311 -5.95 14.53 -29.27
N LYS A 312 -6.28 14.65 -27.97
CA LYS A 312 -7.67 14.91 -27.57
C LYS A 312 -8.01 16.36 -27.96
N ARG A 313 -8.16 16.58 -29.27
CA ARG A 313 -8.90 17.68 -29.86
C ARG A 313 -10.13 17.05 -30.53
N SER A 314 -11.18 16.90 -29.74
CA SER A 314 -12.56 16.72 -30.19
C SER A 314 -13.43 17.41 -29.15
#